data_AF-A0A7Y0Z4X3-F1
#
_entry.id   AF-A0A7Y0Z4X3-F1
#
_cell.length_a   1.000
_cell.length_b   1.000
_cell.length_c   1.000
_cell.angle_alpha   90.00
_cell.angle_beta   90.00
_cell.angle_gamma   90.00
#
_symmetry.space_group_name_H-M   'P 1'
#
loop_
_entity.id
_entity.type
_entity.pdbx_description
1 polymer ?
#
loop_
_entity_poly.entity_id
_entity_poly.type
_entity_poly.pdbx_seq_one_letter_code
_entity_poly.pdbx_strand_id
1 'polypeptide(L)'
;MLRIRGTVGDLPVDLTLELDDGDWARLGEHLQATPAPSAPAVAPVKHNDDLWQNAQDLLRKAGQLNGLELLDQLEGLAGDAVSGKRLLVRLRHSASVKVASGGDTPLYSWIGD
;
A
#
# COMPACT_ATOMS: atom_id res chain seq x y z
N MET A 1 -12.04 2.27 28.43
CA MET A 1 -11.20 1.34 27.64
C MET A 1 -11.87 1.12 26.29
N LEU A 2 -11.18 1.46 25.20
CA LEU A 2 -11.68 1.34 23.82
C LEU A 2 -10.89 0.24 23.09
N ARG A 3 -11.57 -0.54 22.24
CA ARG A 3 -10.91 -1.49 21.35
C ARG A 3 -11.19 -1.16 19.90
N ILE A 4 -10.13 -1.08 19.11
CA ILE A 4 -10.17 -0.78 17.69
C ILE A 4 -9.64 -2.01 16.95
N ARG A 5 -10.41 -2.52 16.01
CA ARG A 5 -10.02 -3.64 15.16
C ARG A 5 -9.70 -3.13 13.76
N GLY A 6 -8.61 -3.60 13.18
CA GLY A 6 -8.18 -3.21 11.84
C GLY A 6 -7.27 -4.25 11.21
N THR A 7 -6.71 -3.92 10.06
CA THR A 7 -5.74 -4.76 9.36
C THR A 7 -4.48 -3.96 9.00
N VAL A 8 -3.34 -4.63 9.01
CA VAL A 8 -2.08 -4.10 8.45
C VAL A 8 -1.66 -5.02 7.31
N GLY A 9 -1.88 -4.57 6.07
CA GLY A 9 -1.86 -5.47 4.92
C GLY A 9 -3.02 -6.48 5.04
N ASP A 10 -2.69 -7.77 5.01
CA ASP A 10 -3.67 -8.86 5.15
C ASP A 10 -3.85 -9.34 6.62
N LEU A 11 -3.01 -8.86 7.54
CA LEU A 11 -3.01 -9.36 8.92
C LEU A 11 -4.02 -8.60 9.79
N PRO A 12 -4.98 -9.29 10.44
CA PRO A 12 -5.90 -8.67 11.38
C PRO A 12 -5.18 -8.31 12.68
N VAL A 13 -5.43 -7.08 13.17
CA VAL A 13 -4.86 -6.55 14.40
C VAL A 13 -5.94 -5.94 15.29
N ASP A 14 -5.76 -6.05 16.60
CA ASP A 14 -6.58 -5.41 17.62
C ASP A 14 -5.71 -4.45 18.42
N LEU A 15 -6.18 -3.21 18.53
CA LEU A 15 -5.56 -2.14 19.30
C LEU A 15 -6.45 -1.83 20.48
N THR A 16 -5.86 -1.83 21.67
CA THR A 16 -6.53 -1.43 22.90
C THR A 16 -6.01 -0.05 23.28
N LEU A 17 -6.93 0.89 23.49
CA LEU A 17 -6.62 2.26 23.88
C LEU A 17 -7.24 2.57 25.24
N GLU A 18 -6.39 3.08 26.14
CA GLU A 18 -6.80 3.61 27.43
C GLU A 18 -6.84 5.13 27.34
N LEU A 19 -7.98 5.70 27.73
CA LEU A 19 -8.28 7.13 27.65
C LEU A 19 -8.82 7.54 29.02
N ASP A 20 -8.37 8.68 29.52
CA ASP A 20 -8.86 9.29 30.75
C ASP A 20 -10.18 10.06 30.49
N ASP A 21 -10.87 10.47 31.55
CA ASP A 21 -12.14 11.20 31.48
C ASP A 21 -12.05 12.46 30.59
N GLY A 22 -10.94 13.20 30.67
CA GLY A 22 -10.69 14.37 29.83
C GLY A 22 -10.57 14.04 28.33
N ASP A 23 -9.95 12.91 28.01
CA ASP A 23 -9.82 12.43 26.62
C ASP A 23 -11.15 11.91 26.07
N TRP A 24 -11.96 11.25 26.92
CA TRP A 24 -13.32 10.82 26.56
C TRP A 24 -14.24 12.01 26.27
N ALA A 25 -14.15 13.08 27.05
CA ALA A 25 -14.93 14.29 26.81
C ALA A 25 -14.59 14.92 25.45
N ARG A 26 -13.30 15.09 25.14
CA ARG A 26 -12.82 15.62 23.85
C ARG A 26 -13.27 14.77 22.66
N LEU A 27 -13.24 13.44 22.81
CA LEU A 27 -13.73 12.51 21.78
C LEU A 27 -15.24 12.68 21.54
N GLY A 28 -16.03 12.79 22.62
CA GLY A 28 -17.47 13.02 22.55
C GLY A 28 -17.85 14.35 21.91
N GLU A 29 -17.08 15.41 22.17
CA GLU A 29 -17.26 16.72 21.53
C GLU A 29 -17.03 16.67 20.02
N HIS A 30 -16.03 15.91 19.56
CA HIS A 30 -15.75 15.74 18.12
C HIS A 30 -16.82 14.88 17.41
N LEU A 31 -17.44 13.94 18.12
CA LEU A 31 -18.52 13.08 17.60
C LEU A 31 -19.88 13.79 17.49
N GLN A 32 -20.11 14.84 18.28
CA GLN A 32 -21.35 15.63 18.23
C GLN A 32 -21.35 16.70 17.12
N ALA A 33 -20.27 16.81 16.34
CA ALA A 33 -20.19 17.73 15.22
C ALA A 33 -20.92 17.19 13.98
N THR A 34 -22.22 17.50 13.90
CA THR A 34 -23.04 17.62 12.67
C THR A 34 -23.40 16.29 11.96
N PRO A 35 -24.66 16.07 11.54
CA PRO A 35 -24.96 15.01 10.57
C PRO A 35 -24.12 15.26 9.31
N ALA A 36 -23.17 14.37 9.04
CA ALA A 36 -22.36 14.43 7.85
C ALA A 36 -23.30 14.47 6.63
N PRO A 37 -23.16 15.43 5.70
CA PRO A 37 -23.75 15.24 4.38
C PRO A 37 -23.21 13.92 3.87
N SER A 38 -24.09 13.06 3.33
CA SER A 38 -23.72 11.79 2.72
C SER A 38 -22.43 11.98 1.93
N ALA A 39 -21.33 11.42 2.45
CA ALA A 39 -20.05 11.53 1.80
C ALA A 39 -20.26 11.02 0.37
N PRO A 40 -19.89 11.78 -0.69
CA PRO A 40 -19.90 11.21 -2.01
C PRO A 40 -19.04 9.96 -1.92
N ALA A 41 -19.58 8.84 -2.42
CA ALA A 41 -18.82 7.60 -2.51
C ALA A 41 -17.47 7.98 -3.10
N VAL A 42 -16.41 7.92 -2.28
CA VAL A 42 -15.06 8.16 -2.76
C VAL A 42 -14.87 7.13 -3.85
N ALA A 43 -14.91 7.58 -5.10
CA ALA A 43 -14.60 6.71 -6.21
C ALA A 43 -13.28 6.04 -5.86
N PRO A 44 -13.18 4.70 -5.97
CA PRO A 44 -11.95 4.01 -5.62
C PRO A 44 -10.80 4.72 -6.33
N VAL A 45 -9.71 4.95 -5.59
CA VAL A 45 -8.52 5.69 -6.01
C VAL A 45 -7.98 5.07 -7.29
N LYS A 46 -8.53 5.44 -8.45
CA LYS A 46 -8.15 4.92 -9.77
C LYS A 46 -6.66 5.10 -10.00
N HIS A 47 -6.13 6.25 -9.58
CA HIS A 47 -4.73 6.60 -9.76
C HIS A 47 -3.75 5.57 -9.15
N ASN A 48 -4.08 4.97 -8.01
CA ASN A 48 -3.20 3.96 -7.39
C ASN A 48 -3.30 2.61 -8.10
N ASP A 49 -4.49 2.27 -8.60
CA ASP A 49 -4.71 1.08 -9.41
C ASP A 49 -4.05 1.20 -10.79
N ASP A 50 -4.12 2.36 -11.42
CA ASP A 50 -3.42 2.68 -12.68
C ASP A 50 -1.89 2.59 -12.50
N LEU A 51 -1.33 3.18 -11.44
CA LEU A 51 0.11 3.06 -11.13
C LEU A 51 0.52 1.61 -10.88
N TRP A 52 -0.30 0.85 -10.16
CA TRP A 52 -0.05 -0.57 -9.91
C TRP A 52 -0.12 -1.40 -11.20
N GLN A 53 -1.08 -1.12 -12.08
CA GLN A 53 -1.20 -1.82 -13.36
C GLN A 53 -0.01 -1.51 -14.27
N ASN A 54 0.44 -0.26 -14.31
CA ASN A 54 1.61 0.13 -15.08
C ASN A 54 2.91 -0.46 -14.52
N ALA A 55 3.07 -0.55 -13.20
CA ALA A 55 4.22 -1.22 -12.58
C ALA A 55 4.32 -2.71 -12.95
N GLN A 56 3.17 -3.41 -12.99
CA GLN A 56 3.11 -4.80 -13.45
C GLN A 56 3.43 -4.93 -14.94
N ASP A 57 2.87 -4.04 -15.78
CA ASP A 57 3.11 -4.04 -17.22
C ASP A 57 4.59 -3.76 -17.56
N LEU A 58 5.24 -2.88 -16.80
CA LEU A 58 6.66 -2.59 -16.89
C LEU A 58 7.51 -3.84 -16.64
N LEU A 59 7.25 -4.54 -15.52
CA LEU A 59 7.98 -5.78 -15.21
C LEU A 59 7.66 -6.90 -16.22
N ARG A 60 6.42 -6.99 -16.69
CA ARG A 60 6.01 -7.94 -17.75
C ARG A 60 6.75 -7.68 -19.06
N LYS A 61 6.83 -6.42 -19.51
CA LYS A 61 7.54 -6.01 -20.73
C LYS A 61 9.04 -6.25 -20.65
N ALA A 62 9.64 -5.97 -19.50
CA ALA A 62 11.06 -6.23 -19.28
C ALA A 62 11.36 -7.73 -19.12
N GLY A 63 10.38 -8.52 -18.70
CA GLY A 63 10.50 -9.95 -18.40
C GLY A 63 11.25 -10.22 -17.10
N GLN A 64 12.43 -9.62 -16.94
CA GLN A 64 13.28 -9.73 -15.77
C GLN A 64 14.08 -8.44 -15.53
N LEU A 65 14.12 -8.01 -14.27
CA LEU A 65 14.91 -6.85 -13.81
C LEU A 65 15.57 -7.15 -12.47
N ASN A 66 16.74 -6.58 -12.22
CA ASN A 66 17.31 -6.58 -10.87
C ASN A 66 16.61 -5.52 -10.00
N GLY A 67 16.74 -5.66 -8.67
CA GLY A 67 16.02 -4.80 -7.72
C GLY A 67 16.36 -3.32 -7.78
N LEU A 68 17.57 -2.95 -8.20
CA LEU A 68 17.96 -1.54 -8.32
C LEU A 68 17.35 -0.92 -9.58
N GLU A 69 17.46 -1.60 -10.73
CA GLU A 69 16.85 -1.14 -11.98
C GLU A 69 15.32 -1.11 -11.91
N LEU A 70 14.71 -2.10 -11.26
CA LEU A 70 13.27 -2.10 -11.04
C LEU A 70 12.84 -0.93 -10.15
N LEU A 71 13.59 -0.63 -9.08
CA LEU A 71 13.26 0.49 -8.21
C LEU A 71 13.34 1.83 -8.95
N ASP A 72 14.42 2.09 -9.67
CA ASP A 72 14.62 3.34 -10.44
C ASP A 72 13.46 3.59 -11.43
N GLN A 73 13.05 2.55 -12.16
CA GLN A 73 11.92 2.63 -13.08
C GLN A 73 10.58 2.87 -12.38
N LEU A 74 10.35 2.28 -11.20
CA LEU A 74 9.14 2.49 -10.41
C LEU A 74 9.11 3.89 -9.79
N GLU A 75 10.25 4.44 -9.39
CA GLU A 75 10.37 5.82 -8.89
C GLU A 75 10.10 6.81 -10.02
N GLY A 76 10.62 6.57 -11.23
CA GLY A 76 10.30 7.37 -12.42
C GLY A 76 8.82 7.31 -12.81
N LEU A 77 8.18 6.15 -12.63
CA LEU A 77 6.75 5.96 -12.90
C LEU A 77 5.85 6.63 -11.85
N ALA A 78 6.21 6.54 -10.57
CA ALA A 78 5.43 7.10 -9.47
C ALA A 78 5.72 8.60 -9.23
N GLY A 79 6.85 9.10 -9.72
CA GLY A 79 7.30 10.49 -9.53
C GLY A 79 7.95 10.75 -8.17
N ASP A 80 8.01 9.76 -7.28
CA ASP A 80 8.65 9.89 -5.98
C ASP A 80 9.20 8.55 -5.44
N ALA A 81 10.23 8.66 -4.59
CA ALA A 81 10.96 7.52 -4.05
C ALA A 81 10.12 6.65 -3.08
N VAL A 82 9.17 7.25 -2.37
CA VAL A 82 8.37 6.54 -1.36
C VAL A 82 7.33 5.64 -2.06
N SER A 83 6.67 6.17 -3.07
CA SER A 83 5.69 5.47 -3.90
C SER A 83 6.35 4.38 -4.74
N GLY A 84 7.53 4.64 -5.32
CA GLY A 84 8.32 3.62 -6.02
C GLY A 84 8.66 2.41 -5.12
N LYS A 85 9.13 2.66 -3.89
CA LYS A 85 9.40 1.60 -2.91
C LYS A 85 8.14 0.82 -2.52
N ARG A 86 6.99 1.48 -2.36
CA ARG A 86 5.71 0.81 -2.07
C ARG A 86 5.31 -0.12 -3.22
N LEU A 87 5.48 0.30 -4.47
CA LEU A 87 5.22 -0.53 -5.65
C LEU A 87 6.17 -1.73 -5.70
N LEU A 88 7.45 -1.54 -5.41
CA LEU A 88 8.44 -2.61 -5.39
C LEU A 88 8.10 -3.69 -4.35
N VAL A 89 7.78 -3.27 -3.13
CA VAL A 89 7.34 -4.18 -2.06
C VAL A 89 6.09 -4.92 -2.50
N ARG A 90 5.10 -4.22 -3.07
CA ARG A 90 3.86 -4.85 -3.54
C ARG A 90 4.11 -5.86 -4.68
N LEU A 91 5.01 -5.56 -5.64
CA LEU A 91 5.43 -6.50 -6.70
C LEU A 91 6.05 -7.76 -6.12
N ARG A 92 6.92 -7.63 -5.12
CA ARG A 92 7.55 -8.78 -4.44
C ARG A 92 6.54 -9.76 -3.84
N HIS A 93 5.40 -9.25 -3.38
CA HIS A 93 4.33 -10.05 -2.77
C HIS A 93 3.23 -10.46 -3.77
N SER A 94 3.34 -10.06 -5.04
CA SER A 94 2.39 -10.43 -6.08
C SER A 94 2.63 -11.87 -6.55
N ALA A 95 1.55 -12.63 -6.74
CA ALA A 95 1.61 -13.99 -7.25
C ALA A 95 2.20 -14.09 -8.66
N SER A 96 2.15 -13.00 -9.44
CA SER A 96 2.68 -12.94 -10.81
C SER A 96 4.17 -12.63 -10.88
N VAL A 97 4.85 -12.49 -9.73
CA VAL A 97 6.28 -12.12 -9.68
C VAL A 97 7.06 -13.16 -8.90
N LYS A 98 8.13 -13.66 -9.52
CA LYS A 98 9.12 -14.52 -8.88
C LYS A 98 10.34 -13.70 -8.51
N VAL A 99 10.70 -13.72 -7.23
CA VAL A 99 11.94 -13.10 -6.75
C VAL A 99 12.97 -14.20 -6.50
N ALA A 100 14.06 -14.20 -7.25
CA ALA A 100 15.20 -15.06 -7.02
C ALA A 100 16.23 -14.30 -6.17
N SER A 101 16.44 -14.78 -4.94
CA SER A 101 17.47 -14.29 -4.02
C SER A 101 18.60 -15.33 -3.96
N GLY A 102 19.51 -15.29 -4.94
CA GLY A 102 20.61 -16.25 -5.05
C GLY A 102 21.98 -15.65 -5.38
N GLY A 103 22.04 -14.34 -5.66
CA GLY A 103 23.28 -13.60 -5.96
C GLY A 103 23.35 -12.27 -5.22
N ASP A 104 24.25 -11.39 -5.66
CA ASP A 104 24.52 -10.07 -5.03
C ASP A 104 23.31 -9.12 -5.07
N THR A 105 22.44 -9.26 -6.09
CA THR A 105 21.23 -8.44 -6.27
C THR A 105 19.99 -9.31 -6.49
N PRO A 106 18.85 -9.00 -5.84
CA PRO A 106 17.61 -9.74 -6.03
C PRO A 106 17.09 -9.54 -7.46
N LEU A 107 16.69 -10.64 -8.08
CA LEU A 107 16.20 -10.67 -9.45
C LEU A 107 14.68 -10.86 -9.44
N TYR A 108 13.96 -9.94 -10.07
CA TYR A 108 12.51 -9.96 -10.20
C TYR A 108 12.17 -10.45 -11.60
N SER A 109 11.35 -11.47 -11.70
CA SER A 109 10.89 -12.03 -12.97
C SER A 109 9.39 -12.14 -13.00
N TRP A 110 8.79 -11.73 -14.11
CA TRP A 110 7.36 -11.92 -14.34
C TRP A 110 7.07 -13.41 -14.62
N ILE A 111 6.07 -13.97 -13.94
CA ILE A 111 5.63 -15.37 -14.09
C ILE A 111 4.14 -15.52 -14.37
N GLY A 112 3.39 -14.40 -14.40
CA GLY A 112 1.98 -14.41 -14.80
C GLY A 112 1.83 -14.39 -16.32
N ASP A 113 0.69 -14.86 -16.83
CA ASP A 113 0.32 -14.71 -18.25
C ASP A 113 -0.02 -13.23 -18.58
#